data_AF-T1GUI1-F1
#
_entry.id   AF-T1GUI1-F1
#
_cell.length_a   1.000
_cell.length_b   1.000
_cell.length_c   1.000
_cell.angle_alpha   90.00
_cell.angle_beta   90.00
_cell.angle_gamma   90.00
#
_symmetry.space_group_name_H-M   'P 1'
#
loop_
_entity.id
_entity.type
_entity.pdbx_description
1 polymer ?
#
loop_
_entity_poly.entity_id
_entity_poly.type
_entity_poly.pdbx_seq_one_letter_code
_entity_poly.pdbx_strand_id
1 'polypeptide(L)'
;MNDQGNTLFIIFGASGDLARRKIYPVLWYLFRDQLLPPGTRFIGYSRSVVDKKTLAEKSKPFMKITGEEKVNLDDFWALHSFVSGSYNQDADYQKLETYLRSFGESNRIFYLALPPSVFEDVTKGIRHFCMVEK
;
A
#
# COMPACT_ATOMS: atom_id res chain seq x y z
N MET A 1 27.75 4.22 -5.57
CA MET A 1 26.99 2.95 -5.56
C MET A 1 25.55 3.37 -5.29
N ASN A 2 24.68 3.29 -6.30
CA ASN A 2 23.29 3.74 -6.15
C ASN A 2 22.56 2.76 -5.24
N ASP A 3 22.40 3.15 -3.98
CA ASP A 3 21.50 2.50 -3.05
C ASP A 3 20.06 2.78 -3.52
N GLN A 4 19.59 2.05 -4.52
CA GLN A 4 18.18 2.06 -4.91
C GLN A 4 17.42 1.24 -3.86
N GLY A 5 17.30 1.80 -2.66
CA GLY A 5 16.66 1.18 -1.52
C GLY A 5 15.22 0.79 -1.84
N ASN A 6 14.85 -0.44 -1.48
CA ASN A 6 13.50 -0.96 -1.61
C ASN A 6 12.51 -0.02 -0.91
N THR A 7 11.38 0.30 -1.54
CA THR A 7 10.37 1.21 -0.96
C THR A 7 9.05 0.46 -0.80
N LEU A 8 8.55 0.40 0.42
CA LEU A 8 7.22 -0.12 0.73
C LEU A 8 6.27 1.06 0.96
N PHE A 9 5.20 1.12 0.16
CA PHE A 9 4.13 2.07 0.33
C PHE A 9 2.93 1.36 0.95
N ILE A 10 2.71 1.58 2.25
CA ILE A 10 1.70 0.90 3.05
C ILE A 10 0.43 1.76 3.09
N ILE A 11 -0.68 1.21 2.60
CA ILE A 11 -1.97 1.90 2.47
C ILE A 11 -2.91 1.39 3.56
N PHE A 12 -3.00 2.11 4.66
CA PHE A 12 -4.02 1.84 5.68
C PHE A 12 -5.39 2.28 5.17
N GLY A 13 -6.42 1.43 5.33
CA GLY A 13 -7.73 1.67 4.74
C GLY A 13 -7.80 1.28 3.26
N ALA A 14 -6.99 0.31 2.85
CA ALA A 14 -6.83 -0.15 1.46
C ALA A 14 -8.14 -0.56 0.75
N SER A 15 -9.15 -1.01 1.51
CA SER A 15 -10.46 -1.39 0.99
C SER A 15 -11.47 -0.24 0.86
N GLY A 16 -11.12 0.96 1.34
CA GLY A 16 -12.01 2.10 1.45
C GLY A 16 -12.27 2.83 0.13
N ASP A 17 -13.31 3.68 0.12
CA ASP A 17 -13.69 4.46 -1.06
C ASP A 17 -12.60 5.43 -1.52
N LEU A 18 -11.93 6.10 -0.57
CA LEU A 18 -10.81 7.00 -0.87
C LEU A 18 -9.67 6.25 -1.55
N ALA A 19 -9.32 5.06 -1.05
CA ALA A 19 -8.27 4.23 -1.62
C ALA A 19 -8.58 3.88 -3.09
N ARG A 20 -9.78 3.34 -3.33
CA ARG A 20 -10.28 2.97 -4.66
C ARG A 20 -10.31 4.13 -5.65
N ARG A 21 -10.84 5.29 -5.23
CA ARG A 21 -11.16 6.40 -6.15
C ARG A 21 -10.02 7.38 -6.36
N LYS A 22 -9.05 7.42 -5.44
CA LYS A 22 -7.97 8.42 -5.45
C LYS A 22 -6.59 7.79 -5.29
N ILE A 23 -6.39 6.93 -4.30
CA ILE A 23 -5.05 6.45 -3.98
C ILE A 23 -4.51 5.51 -5.07
N TYR A 24 -5.20 4.41 -5.40
CA TYR A 24 -4.73 3.53 -6.48
C TYR A 24 -4.64 4.24 -7.84
N PRO A 25 -5.56 5.13 -8.24
CA PRO A 25 -5.39 5.94 -9.44
C PRO A 25 -4.15 6.82 -9.46
N VAL A 26 -3.82 7.49 -8.35
CA VAL A 26 -2.60 8.30 -8.27
C VAL A 26 -1.36 7.42 -8.32
N LEU A 27 -1.35 6.30 -7.60
CA LEU A 27 -0.23 5.35 -7.64
C LEU A 27 -0.04 4.75 -9.03
N TRP A 28 -1.13 4.48 -9.76
CA TRP A 28 -1.09 4.06 -11.16
C TRP A 28 -0.42 5.12 -12.04
N TYR A 29 -0.77 6.40 -11.89
CA TYR A 29 -0.12 7.47 -12.66
C TYR A 29 1.38 7.58 -12.37
N LEU A 30 1.76 7.50 -11.09
CA LEU A 30 3.18 7.52 -10.71
C LEU A 30 3.94 6.30 -11.27
N PHE A 31 3.32 5.12 -11.27
CA PHE A 31 3.90 3.92 -11.86
C PHE A 31 4.02 4.02 -13.39
N ARG A 32 2.94 4.41 -14.06
CA ARG A 32 2.86 4.60 -15.52
C ARG A 32 3.91 5.58 -16.02
N ASP A 33 4.10 6.68 -15.29
CA ASP A 33 5.01 7.75 -15.66
C ASP A 33 6.45 7.49 -15.13
N GLN A 34 6.70 6.32 -14.53
CA GLN A 34 8.00 5.89 -14.00
C GLN A 34 8.59 6.86 -12.96
N LEU A 35 7.72 7.46 -12.14
CA LEU A 35 8.07 8.45 -11.11
C LEU A 35 8.29 7.83 -9.73
N LEU A 36 8.23 6.51 -9.62
CA LEU A 36 8.46 5.78 -8.38
C LEU A 36 9.91 5.26 -8.32
N PRO A 37 10.51 5.19 -7.12
CA PRO A 37 11.76 4.47 -6.95
C PRO A 37 11.65 3.03 -7.49
N PRO A 38 12.68 2.52 -8.19
CA PRO A 38 12.71 1.13 -8.62
C PRO A 38 12.49 0.17 -7.46
N GLY A 39 11.72 -0.90 -7.69
CA GLY A 39 11.40 -1.88 -6.66
C GLY A 39 10.30 -1.47 -5.68
N THR A 40 9.63 -0.32 -5.87
CA THR A 40 8.49 0.08 -5.03
C THR A 40 7.40 -0.99 -5.01
N ARG A 41 6.93 -1.36 -3.81
CA ARG A 41 5.81 -2.28 -3.59
C ARG A 41 4.69 -1.61 -2.79
N PHE A 42 3.46 -2.03 -3.07
CA PHE A 42 2.26 -1.45 -2.44
C PHE A 42 1.59 -2.46 -1.53
N ILE A 43 1.51 -2.14 -0.24
CA ILE A 43 0.99 -3.05 0.78
C ILE A 43 -0.31 -2.48 1.32
N GLY A 44 -1.45 -3.03 0.90
CA GLY A 44 -2.74 -2.64 1.42
C GLY A 44 -3.01 -3.26 2.80
N TYR A 45 -3.46 -2.45 3.75
CA TYR A 45 -3.85 -2.89 5.09
C TYR A 45 -5.28 -2.46 5.42
N SER A 46 -6.12 -3.41 5.83
CA SER A 46 -7.51 -3.15 6.24
C SER A 46 -8.08 -4.25 7.14
N ARG A 47 -9.14 -3.91 7.89
CA ARG A 47 -9.91 -4.91 8.68
C ARG A 47 -10.53 -6.00 7.81
N SER A 48 -11.07 -5.61 6.65
CA SER A 48 -11.67 -6.53 5.70
C SER A 48 -10.60 -7.28 4.92
N VAL A 49 -10.88 -8.54 4.58
CA VAL A 49 -10.12 -9.27 3.57
C VAL A 49 -10.36 -8.61 2.22
N VAL A 50 -9.28 -8.34 1.49
CA VAL A 50 -9.33 -7.70 0.17
C VAL A 50 -9.13 -8.76 -0.91
N ASP A 51 -10.11 -8.89 -1.81
CA ASP A 51 -9.87 -9.56 -3.08
C ASP A 51 -9.22 -8.58 -4.06
N LYS A 52 -7.97 -8.86 -4.43
CA LYS A 52 -7.17 -8.00 -5.31
C LYS A 52 -7.83 -7.80 -6.66
N LYS A 53 -8.43 -8.85 -7.24
CA LYS A 53 -9.07 -8.78 -8.56
C LYS A 53 -10.27 -7.83 -8.53
N THR A 54 -11.18 -8.04 -7.57
CA THR A 54 -12.34 -7.16 -7.38
C THR A 54 -11.92 -5.72 -7.11
N LEU A 55 -10.88 -5.49 -6.30
CA LEU A 55 -10.38 -4.14 -6.03
C LEU A 55 -9.81 -3.48 -7.28
N ALA A 56 -9.05 -4.23 -8.09
CA ALA A 56 -8.51 -3.75 -9.35
C ALA A 56 -9.61 -3.34 -10.33
N GLU A 57 -10.60 -4.21 -10.53
CA GLU A 57 -11.77 -3.95 -11.38
C GLU A 57 -12.54 -2.72 -10.90
N LYS A 58 -12.76 -2.58 -9.58
CA LYS A 58 -13.46 -1.43 -9.00
C LYS A 58 -12.66 -0.13 -9.04
N SER A 59 -11.34 -0.19 -9.13
CA SER A 59 -10.47 1.01 -9.20
C SER A 59 -10.23 1.48 -10.64
N LYS A 60 -10.27 0.55 -11.61
CA LYS A 60 -10.06 0.81 -13.04
C LYS A 60 -10.84 2.00 -13.61
N PRO A 61 -12.14 2.23 -13.28
CA PRO A 61 -12.88 3.38 -13.81
C PRO A 61 -12.28 4.74 -13.43
N PHE A 62 -11.51 4.81 -12.34
CA PHE A 62 -10.91 6.05 -11.86
C PHE A 62 -9.48 6.26 -12.38
N MET A 63 -8.90 5.26 -13.05
CA MET A 63 -7.51 5.27 -13.55
C MET A 63 -7.38 5.92 -14.93
N LYS A 64 -8.48 6.18 -15.64
CA LYS A 64 -8.49 6.82 -16.98
C LYS A 64 -7.48 6.21 -17.96
N ILE A 65 -7.52 4.88 -18.08
CA ILE A 65 -6.63 4.13 -18.97
C ILE A 65 -7.04 4.38 -20.42
N THR A 66 -6.09 4.75 -21.27
CA THR A 66 -6.33 5.12 -22.68
C THR A 66 -6.00 3.99 -23.66
N GLY A 67 -5.23 2.99 -23.25
CA GLY A 67 -4.76 1.89 -24.10
C GLY A 67 -3.44 2.18 -24.82
N GLU A 68 -2.90 3.39 -24.68
CA GLU A 68 -1.62 3.82 -25.26
C GLU A 68 -0.47 3.78 -24.24
N GLU A 69 -0.73 3.27 -23.03
CA GLU A 69 0.26 3.22 -21.97
C GLU A 69 1.43 2.28 -22.31
N LYS A 70 2.64 2.72 -21.99
CA LYS A 70 3.87 1.95 -22.19
C LYS A 70 4.04 0.79 -21.19
N VAL A 71 3.20 0.75 -20.15
CA VAL A 71 3.24 -0.27 -19.10
C VAL A 71 1.87 -0.89 -18.93
N ASN A 72 1.83 -2.16 -18.50
CA ASN A 72 0.58 -2.88 -18.29
C ASN A 72 0.01 -2.59 -16.89
N LEU A 73 -1.32 -2.46 -16.81
CA LEU A 73 -2.05 -2.39 -15.55
C LEU A 73 -1.86 -3.66 -14.70
N ASP A 74 -1.71 -4.82 -15.32
CA ASP A 74 -1.48 -6.08 -14.61
C ASP A 74 -0.14 -6.08 -13.87
N ASP A 75 0.90 -5.48 -14.46
CA ASP A 75 2.21 -5.32 -13.81
C ASP A 75 2.11 -4.42 -12.58
N PHE A 76 1.33 -3.34 -12.67
CA PHE A 76 1.03 -2.47 -11.53
C PHE A 76 0.36 -3.26 -10.39
N TRP A 77 -0.67 -4.06 -10.68
CA TRP A 77 -1.35 -4.87 -9.66
C TRP A 77 -0.53 -6.09 -9.20
N ALA A 78 0.48 -6.53 -9.95
CA ALA A 78 1.44 -7.54 -9.50
C ALA A 78 2.31 -7.01 -8.35
N LEU A 79 2.57 -5.70 -8.29
CA LEU A 79 3.29 -5.04 -7.19
C LEU A 79 2.45 -4.84 -5.93
N HIS A 80 1.14 -5.15 -5.98
CA HIS A 80 0.22 -5.02 -4.86
C HIS A 80 0.03 -6.32 -4.09
N SER A 81 0.14 -6.22 -2.77
CA SER A 81 -0.26 -7.26 -1.83
C SER A 81 -1.10 -6.69 -0.69
N PHE A 82 -1.79 -7.56 0.05
CA PHE A 82 -2.77 -7.17 1.06
C PHE A 82 -2.59 -7.97 2.34
N VAL A 83 -2.67 -7.27 3.47
CA VAL A 83 -2.66 -7.84 4.82
C VAL A 83 -3.94 -7.40 5.53
N SER A 84 -4.70 -8.37 6.05
CA SER A 84 -5.85 -8.09 6.90
C SER A 84 -5.47 -8.07 8.38
N GLY A 85 -6.05 -7.11 9.12
CA GLY A 85 -5.87 -6.96 10.57
C GLY A 85 -6.64 -5.77 11.15
N SER A 86 -6.84 -5.78 12.46
CA SER A 86 -7.45 -4.68 13.22
C SER A 86 -6.53 -3.45 13.33
N TYR A 87 -7.10 -2.29 13.67
CA TYR A 87 -6.33 -1.06 13.91
C TYR A 87 -5.91 -0.87 15.37
N ASN A 88 -6.35 -1.77 16.27
CA ASN A 88 -6.18 -1.63 17.71
C ASN A 88 -5.69 -2.91 18.41
N GLN A 89 -5.16 -3.88 17.65
CA GLN A 89 -4.64 -5.14 18.19
C GLN A 89 -3.17 -5.28 17.86
N ASP A 90 -2.34 -5.39 18.89
CA ASP A 90 -0.88 -5.53 18.77
C ASP A 90 -0.48 -6.71 17.88
N ALA A 91 -1.16 -7.85 18.02
CA ALA A 91 -0.90 -9.06 17.23
C ALA A 91 -1.06 -8.82 15.71
N ASP A 92 -1.99 -7.96 15.31
CA ASP A 92 -2.20 -7.64 13.89
C ASP A 92 -1.09 -6.74 13.33
N TYR A 93 -0.55 -5.83 14.16
CA TYR A 93 0.62 -5.04 13.81
C TYR A 93 1.90 -5.88 13.75
N GLN A 94 2.07 -6.85 14.65
CA GLN A 94 3.19 -7.80 14.61
C GLN A 94 3.14 -8.67 13.34
N LYS A 95 1.94 -9.10 12.94
CA LYS A 95 1.73 -9.80 11.68
C LYS A 95 2.09 -8.92 10.47
N LEU A 96 1.64 -7.66 10.46
CA LEU A 96 2.02 -6.70 9.44
C LEU A 96 3.54 -6.53 9.39
N GLU A 97 4.19 -6.33 10.54
CA GLU A 97 5.65 -6.15 10.60
C GLU A 97 6.41 -7.36 10.07
N THR A 98 6.00 -8.56 10.48
CA THR A 98 6.59 -9.82 9.97
C THR A 98 6.53 -9.88 8.45
N TYR A 99 5.39 -9.46 7.87
CA TYR A 99 5.23 -9.38 6.43
C TYR A 99 6.11 -8.30 5.80
N LEU A 100 6.19 -7.10 6.39
CA LEU A 100 7.06 -6.02 5.88
C LEU A 100 8.54 -6.43 5.89
N ARG A 101 9.01 -7.14 6.94
CA ARG A 101 10.39 -7.64 7.03
C ARG A 101 10.75 -8.69 5.98
N SER A 102 9.76 -9.41 5.44
CA SER A 102 10.01 -10.38 4.36
C SER A 102 10.57 -9.75 3.08
N PHE A 103 10.48 -8.42 2.95
CA PHE A 103 11.04 -7.66 1.83
C PHE A 103 12.45 -7.13 2.09
N GLY A 104 13.07 -7.47 3.23
CA GLY A 104 14.37 -6.95 3.64
C GLY A 104 14.34 -5.48 4.09
N GLU A 105 15.51 -4.86 4.15
CA GLU A 105 15.64 -3.44 4.47
C GLU A 105 14.93 -2.58 3.41
N SER A 106 14.08 -1.67 3.88
CA SER A 106 13.24 -0.87 3.01
C SER A 106 12.84 0.45 3.65
N ASN A 107 12.74 1.48 2.81
CA ASN A 107 12.06 2.72 3.14
C ASN A 107 10.56 2.46 3.24
N ARG A 108 9.90 2.93 4.31
CA ARG A 108 8.47 2.67 4.55
C ARG A 108 7.68 3.97 4.57
N ILE A 109 6.69 4.08 3.69
CA ILE A 109 5.74 5.19 3.64
C ILE A 109 4.38 4.68 4.10
N PHE A 110 3.84 5.27 5.17
CA PHE A 110 2.52 4.91 5.71
C PHE A 110 1.48 5.95 5.27
N TYR A 111 0.56 5.56 4.40
CA TYR A 111 -0.55 6.39 3.95
C TYR A 111 -1.83 6.02 4.71
N LEU A 112 -2.34 6.95 5.53
CA LEU A 112 -3.53 6.72 6.36
C LEU A 112 -4.82 7.15 5.64
N ALA A 113 -5.34 6.31 4.75
CA ALA A 113 -6.64 6.51 4.10
C ALA A 113 -7.80 6.06 5.03
N LEU A 114 -7.81 6.61 6.24
CA LEU A 114 -8.70 6.21 7.34
C LEU A 114 -9.52 7.40 7.86
N PRO A 115 -10.64 7.16 8.57
CA PRO A 115 -11.32 8.23 9.30
C PRO A 115 -10.43 8.72 10.48
N PRO A 116 -10.52 10.00 10.88
CA PRO A 116 -9.70 10.55 11.97
C PRO A 116 -9.84 9.80 13.31
N SER A 117 -10.98 9.17 13.56
CA SER A 117 -11.27 8.47 14.82
C SER A 117 -10.34 7.30 15.14
N VAL A 118 -9.59 6.78 14.16
CA VAL A 118 -8.65 5.67 14.36
C VAL A 118 -7.18 6.10 14.22
N PHE A 119 -6.90 7.38 13.99
CA PHE A 119 -5.54 7.84 13.73
C PHE A 119 -4.61 7.62 14.93
N GLU A 120 -5.10 7.85 16.14
CA GLU A 120 -4.31 7.68 17.36
C GLU A 120 -3.87 6.22 17.53
N ASP A 121 -4.82 5.28 17.48
CA ASP A 121 -4.52 3.85 17.60
C ASP A 121 -3.55 3.40 16.50
N VAL A 122 -3.78 3.83 15.26
CA VAL A 122 -2.96 3.42 14.13
C VAL A 122 -1.54 3.95 14.21
N THR A 123 -1.36 5.22 14.55
CA THR A 123 -0.03 5.83 14.66
C THR A 123 0.76 5.27 15.85
N LYS A 124 0.10 4.97 16.97
CA LYS A 124 0.72 4.25 18.10
C LYS A 124 1.16 2.85 17.70
N GLY A 125 0.29 2.07 17.04
CA GLY A 125 0.62 0.73 16.55
C GLY A 125 1.79 0.74 15.56
N ILE A 126 1.77 1.65 14.57
CA ILE A 126 2.88 1.81 13.62
C ILE A 126 4.19 2.12 14.35
N ARG A 127 4.17 3.09 15.29
CA ARG A 127 5.38 3.48 16.03
C ARG A 127 5.96 2.31 16.83
N HIS A 128 5.12 1.53 17.49
CA HIS A 128 5.56 0.48 18.39
C HIS A 128 6.04 -0.77 17.66
N PHE A 129 5.42 -1.12 16.53
CA PHE A 129 5.67 -2.41 15.88
C PHE A 129 6.27 -2.31 14.47
N CYS A 130 6.01 -1.25 13.71
CA CYS A 130 6.28 -1.21 12.27
C CYS A 130 7.38 -0.22 11.84
N MET A 131 8.08 0.40 12.78
CA MET A 131 9.20 1.28 12.48
C MET A 131 10.46 0.48 12.16
N VAL A 132 11.25 0.96 11.20
CA VAL A 132 12.59 0.43 10.94
C VAL A 132 13.50 0.92 12.07
N GLU A 133 14.25 0.00 12.68
CA GLU A 133 15.28 0.36 13.67
C GLU A 133 16.41 1.11 12.96
N LYS A 134 16.94 2.14 13.62
CA LYS A 134 18.06 2.93 13.11
C LYS A 134 19.40 2.32 13.50
#